data_AF-A0A971ZWC7-F1
#
_entry.id   AF-A0A971ZWC7-F1
#
_cell.length_a   1.000
_cell.length_b   1.000
_cell.length_c   1.000
_cell.angle_alpha   90.00
_cell.angle_beta   90.00
_cell.angle_gamma   90.00
#
_symmetry.space_group_name_H-M   'P 1'
#
loop_
_entity.id
_entity.type
_entity.pdbx_description
1 polymer ?
#
loop_
_entity_poly.entity_id
_entity_poly.type
_entity_poly.pdbx_seq_one_letter_code
_entity_poly.pdbx_strand_id
1 'polypeptide(L)'
;MTKRNRRKPAFDRPANILRGIGARSRDIRGVLLAMRGRLDQGACGSLDHALRLAETIEAVSSKAMAAHAEDATTAVDLLEVLEEQLRKQVDQLLGA
;
A
#
# COMPACT_ATOMS: atom_id res chain seq x y z
N MET A 1 -28.26 -10.75 -33.89
CA MET A 1 -28.07 -9.64 -32.92
C MET A 1 -27.38 -10.17 -31.68
N THR A 2 -26.05 -10.03 -31.61
CA THR A 2 -25.27 -10.47 -30.44
C THR A 2 -25.47 -9.48 -29.30
N LYS A 3 -26.05 -9.96 -28.19
CA LYS A 3 -26.18 -9.22 -26.94
C LYS A 3 -24.77 -8.86 -26.46
N ARG A 4 -24.37 -7.60 -26.69
CA ARG A 4 -23.17 -7.03 -26.09
C ARG A 4 -23.41 -7.02 -24.58
N ASN A 5 -22.90 -8.03 -23.89
CA ASN A 5 -22.70 -8.01 -22.46
C ASN A 5 -21.82 -6.80 -22.16
N ARG A 6 -22.45 -5.67 -21.82
CA ARG A 6 -21.81 -4.54 -21.16
C ARG A 6 -21.28 -5.11 -19.86
N ARG A 7 -20.01 -5.55 -19.86
CA ARG A 7 -19.25 -5.77 -18.64
C ARG A 7 -19.33 -4.45 -17.90
N LYS A 8 -20.16 -4.40 -16.85
CA LYS A 8 -20.10 -3.31 -15.87
C LYS A 8 -18.61 -3.19 -15.53
N PRO A 9 -18.03 -1.97 -15.43
CA PRO A 9 -16.71 -1.85 -14.84
C PRO A 9 -16.83 -2.60 -13.51
N ALA A 10 -16.02 -3.64 -13.33
CA ALA A 10 -15.92 -4.26 -12.04
C ALA A 10 -15.49 -3.09 -11.14
N PHE A 11 -16.41 -2.57 -10.33
CA PHE A 11 -16.04 -1.97 -9.07
C PHE A 11 -15.06 -2.97 -8.48
N ASP A 12 -13.77 -2.65 -8.49
CA ASP A 12 -12.76 -3.58 -8.05
C ASP A 12 -13.18 -4.04 -6.67
N ARG A 13 -13.51 -5.34 -6.54
CA ARG A 13 -13.98 -5.86 -5.26
C ARG A 13 -12.94 -5.44 -4.22
N PRO A 14 -13.32 -5.01 -3.01
CA PRO A 14 -12.37 -4.55 -2.00
C PRO A 14 -11.12 -5.45 -1.88
N ALA A 15 -11.30 -6.77 -2.00
CA ALA A 15 -10.21 -7.75 -2.07
C ALA A 15 -9.14 -7.50 -3.17
N ASN A 16 -9.50 -7.07 -4.38
CA ASN A 16 -8.55 -6.75 -5.45
C ASN A 16 -7.75 -5.49 -5.11
N ILE A 17 -8.41 -4.46 -4.58
CA ILE A 17 -7.77 -3.21 -4.19
C ILE A 17 -6.81 -3.46 -3.02
N LEU A 18 -7.26 -4.16 -1.98
CA LEU A 18 -6.45 -4.58 -0.83
C LEU A 18 -5.22 -5.38 -1.27
N ARG A 19 -5.39 -6.33 -2.21
CA ARG A 19 -4.27 -7.10 -2.77
C ARG A 19 -3.27 -6.20 -3.49
N GLY A 20 -3.76 -5.25 -4.29
CA GLY A 20 -2.92 -4.28 -4.99
C GLY A 20 -2.14 -3.38 -4.04
N ILE A 21 -2.80 -2.82 -3.02
CA ILE A 21 -2.17 -1.96 -2.01
C ILE A 21 -1.12 -2.76 -1.22
N GLY A 22 -1.47 -3.97 -0.76
CA GLY A 22 -0.54 -4.83 -0.03
C GLY A 22 0.70 -5.22 -0.85
N ALA A 23 0.54 -5.49 -2.15
CA ALA A 23 1.66 -5.78 -3.05
C ALA A 23 2.58 -4.57 -3.22
N ARG A 24 2.02 -3.39 -3.52
CA ARG A 24 2.81 -2.15 -3.69
C ARG A 24 3.54 -1.76 -2.41
N SER A 25 2.91 -1.90 -1.25
CA SER A 25 3.55 -1.64 0.04
C SER A 25 4.75 -2.56 0.27
N ARG A 26 4.63 -3.84 -0.08
CA ARG A 26 5.73 -4.80 -0.01
C ARG A 26 6.89 -4.43 -0.92
N ASP A 27 6.59 -4.03 -2.15
CA ASP A 27 7.61 -3.59 -3.10
C ASP A 27 8.35 -2.35 -2.57
N ILE A 28 7.61 -1.36 -2.06
CA ILE A 28 8.18 -0.16 -1.41
C ILE A 28 9.05 -0.55 -0.21
N ARG A 29 8.59 -1.46 0.66
CA ARG A 29 9.38 -1.93 1.80
C ARG A 29 10.69 -2.57 1.36
N GLY A 30 10.67 -3.36 0.27
CA GLY A 30 11.88 -3.92 -0.33
C GLY A 30 12.89 -2.84 -0.74
N VAL A 31 12.41 -1.76 -1.38
CA VAL A 31 13.24 -0.60 -1.74
C VAL A 31 13.80 0.10 -0.50
N LEU A 32 12.97 0.39 0.51
CA LEU A 32 13.38 1.04 1.75
C LEU A 32 14.42 0.21 2.53
N LEU A 33 14.26 -1.12 2.58
CA LEU A 33 15.24 -2.01 3.21
C LEU A 33 16.58 -2.00 2.47
N ALA A 34 16.57 -1.95 1.13
CA ALA A 34 17.78 -1.81 0.34
C ALA A 34 18.48 -0.45 0.55
N MET A 35 17.70 0.61 0.76
CA MET A 35 18.23 1.95 1.10
C MET A 35 18.82 2.00 2.51
N ARG A 36 18.32 1.21 3.46
CA ARG A 36 18.81 1.18 4.85
C ARG A 36 20.30 0.87 4.95
N GLY A 37 20.81 0.02 4.07
CA GLY A 37 22.24 -0.30 4.01
C GLY A 37 23.10 0.80 3.38
N ARG A 38 22.50 1.86 2.84
CA ARG A 38 23.15 2.89 2.00
C ARG A 38 23.04 4.32 2.55
N LEU A 39 22.24 4.54 3.59
CA LEU A 39 21.97 5.88 4.14
C LEU A 39 22.83 6.18 5.37
N ASP A 40 23.30 7.43 5.46
CA ASP A 40 23.95 7.97 6.66
C ASP A 40 22.95 8.08 7.82
N GLN A 41 23.44 8.01 9.06
CA GLN A 41 22.62 7.95 10.28
C GLN A 41 21.55 9.07 10.39
N GLY A 42 21.74 10.22 9.74
CA GLY A 42 20.80 11.34 9.74
C GLY A 42 19.47 11.08 8.98
N ALA A 43 19.48 10.25 7.94
CA ALA A 43 18.27 9.90 7.18
C ALA A 43 17.54 8.67 7.76
N CYS A 44 18.11 8.06 8.80
CA CYS A 44 17.63 6.81 9.39
C CYS A 44 16.22 6.95 10.02
N GLY A 45 15.92 8.11 10.62
CA GLY A 45 14.61 8.34 11.26
C GLY A 45 13.43 8.37 10.29
N SER A 46 13.58 9.08 9.17
CA SER A 46 12.56 9.14 8.11
C SER A 46 12.40 7.79 7.40
N LEU A 47 13.51 7.07 7.20
CA LEU A 47 13.50 5.73 6.63
C LEU A 47 12.80 4.71 7.53
N ASP A 48 13.11 4.70 8.83
CA ASP A 48 12.48 3.80 9.80
C ASP A 48 10.98 4.08 9.91
N HIS A 49 10.56 5.35 9.78
CA HIS A 49 9.15 5.72 9.75
C HIS A 49 8.44 5.18 8.50
N ALA A 50 9.03 5.34 7.31
CA ALA A 50 8.50 4.80 6.06
C ALA A 50 8.42 3.26 6.09
N LEU A 51 9.41 2.59 6.69
CA LEU A 51 9.40 1.13 6.86
C LEU A 51 8.23 0.67 7.75
N ARG A 52 8.01 1.32 8.89
CA ARG A 52 6.87 1.00 9.77
C ARG A 52 5.53 1.24 9.10
N LEU A 53 5.43 2.29 8.28
CA LEU A 53 4.21 2.59 7.54
C LEU A 53 3.93 1.50 6.49
N ALA A 54 4.95 1.07 5.74
CA ALA A 54 4.82 -0.01 4.78
C ALA A 54 4.43 -1.36 5.44
N GLU A 55 5.02 -1.69 6.59
CA GLU A 55 4.64 -2.87 7.37
C GLU A 55 3.20 -2.79 7.88
N THR A 56 2.76 -1.61 8.32
CA THR A 56 1.38 -1.38 8.78
C THR A 56 0.39 -1.60 7.65
N ILE A 57 0.66 -1.07 6.45
CA ILE A 57 -0.20 -1.27 5.27
C ILE A 57 -0.27 -2.76 4.88
N GLU A 58 0.85 -3.48 4.90
CA GLU A 58 0.87 -4.93 4.65
C GLU A 58 0.01 -5.70 5.67
N ALA A 59 0.15 -5.38 6.95
CA ALA A 59 -0.60 -6.05 8.01
C ALA A 59 -2.11 -5.76 7.92
N VAL A 60 -2.50 -4.49 7.71
CA VAL A 60 -3.90 -4.09 7.59
C VAL A 60 -4.54 -4.67 6.33
N SER A 61 -3.85 -4.65 5.19
CA SER A 61 -4.36 -5.26 3.95
C SER A 61 -4.55 -6.77 4.09
N SER A 62 -3.59 -7.48 4.70
CA SER A 62 -3.73 -8.92 4.97
C SER A 62 -4.89 -9.23 5.91
N LYS A 63 -5.08 -8.43 6.97
CA LYS A 63 -6.18 -8.60 7.93
C LYS A 63 -7.53 -8.31 7.29
N ALA A 64 -7.62 -7.25 6.49
CA ALA A 64 -8.83 -6.87 5.79
C ALA A 64 -9.25 -7.91 4.74
N MET A 65 -8.29 -8.57 4.08
CA MET A 65 -8.60 -9.70 3.19
C MET A 65 -9.19 -10.91 3.92
N ALA A 66 -8.93 -11.06 5.22
CA ALA A 66 -9.49 -12.13 6.06
C ALA A 66 -10.82 -11.74 6.75
N ALA A 67 -11.24 -10.47 6.64
CA ALA A 67 -12.42 -9.93 7.31
C ALA A 67 -13.67 -9.92 6.40
N HIS A 68 -14.80 -9.46 6.94
CA HIS A 68 -16.06 -9.33 6.20
C HIS A 68 -16.00 -8.18 5.18
N ALA A 69 -16.96 -8.15 4.24
CA ALA A 69 -16.94 -7.21 3.10
C ALA A 69 -17.03 -5.72 3.50
N GLU A 70 -17.69 -5.41 4.61
CA GLU A 70 -17.81 -4.04 5.15
C GLU A 70 -16.46 -3.56 5.71
N ASP A 71 -15.83 -4.37 6.57
CA ASP A 71 -14.49 -4.11 7.11
C ASP A 71 -13.45 -3.96 6.00
N ALA A 72 -13.58 -4.75 4.93
CA ALA A 72 -12.70 -4.67 3.77
C ALA A 72 -12.82 -3.34 3.02
N THR A 73 -14.02 -2.72 3.00
CA THR A 73 -14.23 -1.42 2.34
C THR A 73 -13.63 -0.29 3.16
N THR A 74 -13.89 -0.26 4.47
CA THR A 74 -13.27 0.71 5.38
C THR A 74 -11.75 0.59 5.40
N ALA A 75 -11.22 -0.63 5.32
CA ALA A 75 -9.79 -0.85 5.21
C ALA A 75 -9.21 -0.32 3.90
N VAL A 76 -9.92 -0.40 2.77
CA VAL A 76 -9.47 0.20 1.51
C VAL A 76 -9.29 1.71 1.66
N ASP A 77 -10.29 2.43 2.15
CA ASP A 77 -10.23 3.90 2.30
C ASP A 77 -9.03 4.32 3.17
N LEU A 78 -8.84 3.64 4.31
CA LEU A 78 -7.69 3.90 5.18
C LEU A 78 -6.36 3.59 4.48
N LEU A 79 -6.27 2.47 3.79
CA LEU A 79 -5.03 2.02 3.16
C LEU A 79 -4.64 2.88 1.95
N GLU A 80 -5.59 3.46 1.22
CA GLU A 80 -5.30 4.42 0.16
C GLU A 80 -4.64 5.69 0.71
N VAL A 81 -5.13 6.22 1.84
CA VAL A 81 -4.53 7.38 2.51
C VAL A 81 -3.12 7.05 3.01
N LEU A 82 -2.94 5.89 3.64
CA LEU A 82 -1.63 5.47 4.14
C LEU A 82 -0.64 5.21 2.99
N GLU A 83 -1.10 4.63 1.88
CA GLU A 83 -0.27 4.43 0.69
C GLU A 83 0.20 5.77 0.10
N GLU A 84 -0.68 6.76 0.02
CA GLU A 84 -0.29 8.09 -0.47
C GLU A 84 0.73 8.76 0.46
N GLN A 85 0.56 8.63 1.78
CA GLN A 85 1.54 9.11 2.75
C GLN A 85 2.89 8.41 2.59
N LEU A 86 2.89 7.09 2.41
CA LEU A 86 4.10 6.30 2.18
C LEU A 86 4.84 6.75 0.92
N ARG A 87 4.11 6.94 -0.18
CA ARG A 87 4.70 7.45 -1.43
C ARG A 87 5.35 8.81 -1.24
N LYS A 88 4.68 9.75 -0.55
CA LYS A 88 5.25 11.07 -0.25
C LYS A 88 6.53 10.98 0.58
N GLN A 89 6.59 10.08 1.56
CA GLN A 89 7.80 9.86 2.36
C GLN A 89 8.94 9.26 1.54
N VAL A 90 8.63 8.30 0.66
CA VAL A 90 9.62 7.71 -0.26
C VAL A 90 10.15 8.76 -1.23
N ASP A 91 9.28 9.58 -1.82
CA ASP A 91 9.68 10.65 -2.73
C ASP A 91 10.59 11.67 -2.04
N GLN A 92 10.29 12.02 -0.78
CA GLN A 92 11.17 12.89 0.03
C GLN A 92 12.53 12.25 0.32
N LEU A 93 12.57 10.93 0.54
CA LEU A 93 13.81 10.19 0.78
C LEU A 93 14.66 10.02 -0.50
N LEU A 94 14.04 9.98 -1.67
CA LEU A 94 14.72 9.83 -2.96
C LEU A 94 15.11 11.18 -3.60
N GLY A 95 14.43 12.26 -3.21
CA GLY A 95 14.71 13.62 -3.69
C GLY A 95 15.66 14.44 -2.80
N ALA A 96 16.05 13.92 -1.64
CA ALA A 96 17.03 14.50 -0.71
C ALA A 96 18.42 13.88 -0.89
#